data_AF-A0A2C9H3W3-F1
#
_entry.id   AF-A0A2C9H3W3-F1
#
_cell.length_a   1.000
_cell.length_b   1.000
_cell.length_c   1.000
_cell.angle_alpha   90.00
_cell.angle_beta   90.00
_cell.angle_gamma   90.00
#
_symmetry.space_group_name_H-M   'P 1'
#
loop_
_entity.id
_entity.type
_entity.pdbx_description
1 polymer ?
#
loop_
_entity_poly.entity_id
_entity_poly.type
_entity_poly.pdbx_seq_one_letter_code
_entity_poly.pdbx_strand_id
1 'polypeptide(L)'
;MTMLDLLPTLLSIASLARGSDFLDNPPVNYTTGKSFEDCELRFPATKVDESSHIESYGGERAYKGEFQHMAAIGWTRSGATIDYLCGGSLITWRFVLTASHCSVDSNNLPPDTVRLGDTDLASTDDDESAQQIPIARFIKHPQYRESRKYYDIAVVELEKNVIPNSAICVACVWRELEAPGDLLDAVGFGALGFGEKLSPTLQKVKLQALDASICADRLPTNRRQMPEGLRDDQLCAHSETMDTCEGDSGGPLQTDRHDLFGNTFPLVVGVVSFGTPCTDGSTGVYTRVSSYLDWIEKEVNQSLSYEVCIGVNVCDRKLNPSIAATIEPKWTNSRVGLLWKETQTDIYQCGGSLIDYQFVITSADCVTSNKGPPTYVASSSNSDRAAIEEVFVHPRFTKGQPYFDIAIIKLRKYANLDEMYPACLWSDERHDDWRQFNLLAGASVPQMRSYVEEFNISVKSSVQYYVHGKDCSVGENVAHNDLKCISNDPTLVPGLCEVDYGGPVMTKYYDEQFKVHGIVSRLTQGCGSNVIFTSLAPHRQWLESIIFKQLNERLVFSDK
;
A
#
# COMPACT_ATOMS: atom_id res chain seq x y z
N MET A 1 40.53 9.11 56.05
CA MET A 1 39.26 8.95 56.79
C MET A 1 38.39 10.11 56.37
N THR A 2 37.32 9.99 55.60
CA THR A 2 36.36 8.90 55.33
C THR A 2 35.56 9.23 54.05
N MET A 3 34.77 8.26 53.56
CA MET A 3 33.81 8.27 52.44
C MET A 3 34.38 8.01 51.05
N LEU A 4 34.50 6.71 50.75
CA LEU A 4 34.36 6.18 49.39
C LEU A 4 33.10 5.29 49.38
N ASP A 5 32.36 5.41 48.28
CA ASP A 5 31.41 4.46 47.69
C ASP A 5 30.04 4.22 48.33
N LEU A 6 29.01 4.83 47.73
CA LEU A 6 27.68 4.25 47.50
C LEU A 6 26.90 5.07 46.42
N LEU A 7 26.71 4.43 45.25
CA LEU A 7 25.64 4.58 44.24
C LEU A 7 25.54 5.86 43.37
N PRO A 8 25.69 5.68 42.04
CA PRO A 8 24.70 6.19 41.09
C PRO A 8 24.31 5.10 40.08
N THR A 9 23.23 4.36 40.35
CA THR A 9 22.51 3.58 39.32
C THR A 9 21.06 3.43 39.73
N LEU A 10 20.21 4.36 39.29
CA LEU A 10 18.76 4.20 39.25
C LEU A 10 18.28 4.71 37.89
N LEU A 11 18.57 3.91 36.87
CA LEU A 11 17.89 3.91 35.57
C LEU A 11 18.17 2.54 34.94
N SER A 12 17.40 1.55 35.38
CA SER A 12 17.27 0.27 34.68
C SER A 12 15.79 0.04 34.46
N ILE A 13 15.37 0.40 33.25
CA ILE A 13 14.54 -0.41 32.36
C ILE A 13 13.64 -1.40 33.12
N ALA A 14 12.38 -1.01 33.35
CA ALA A 14 11.33 -1.99 33.51
C ALA A 14 11.17 -2.71 32.14
N SER A 15 11.98 -3.74 31.90
CA SER A 15 11.62 -4.73 30.89
C SER A 15 10.42 -5.47 31.49
N LEU A 16 9.23 -5.21 30.95
CA LEU A 16 8.13 -6.15 31.09
C LEU A 16 8.67 -7.51 30.64
N ALA A 17 8.84 -8.44 31.57
CA ALA A 17 9.20 -9.82 31.27
C ALA A 17 8.03 -10.41 30.46
N ARG A 18 8.16 -10.48 29.14
CA ARG A 18 7.28 -11.32 28.32
C ARG A 18 7.56 -12.78 28.67
N GLY A 19 6.51 -13.61 28.77
CA GLY A 19 6.67 -15.05 28.88
C GLY A 19 7.40 -15.63 27.66
N SER A 20 7.96 -16.83 27.79
CA SER A 20 8.50 -17.55 26.63
C SER A 20 7.36 -18.05 25.74
N ASP A 21 7.45 -17.88 24.43
CA ASP A 21 6.43 -18.34 23.49
C ASP A 21 6.45 -19.86 23.31
N PHE A 22 7.60 -20.50 23.56
CA PHE A 22 7.77 -21.94 23.43
C PHE A 22 8.34 -22.59 24.70
N LEU A 23 7.76 -23.74 25.07
CA LEU A 23 8.10 -24.57 26.22
C LEU A 23 8.94 -25.79 25.80
N ASP A 24 9.87 -26.20 26.67
CA ASP A 24 10.68 -27.40 26.45
C ASP A 24 9.95 -28.71 26.79
N ASN A 25 8.88 -28.64 27.60
CA ASN A 25 8.10 -29.79 28.04
C ASN A 25 6.64 -29.72 27.52
N PRO A 26 6.00 -30.87 27.24
CA PRO A 26 4.63 -30.90 26.75
C PRO A 26 3.64 -30.37 27.81
N PRO A 27 2.62 -29.59 27.39
CA PRO A 27 1.52 -29.19 28.27
C PRO A 27 0.71 -30.40 28.77
N VAL A 28 0.05 -30.25 29.93
CA VAL A 28 -0.70 -31.32 30.62
C VAL A 28 -1.75 -31.98 29.73
N ASN A 29 -2.34 -31.24 28.78
CA ASN A 29 -3.39 -31.71 27.87
C ASN A 29 -2.88 -32.10 26.48
N TYR A 30 -1.57 -32.29 26.30
CA TYR A 30 -0.96 -32.58 24.98
C TYR A 30 -1.51 -33.84 24.30
N THR A 31 -1.95 -34.86 25.05
CA THR A 31 -2.35 -36.18 24.50
C THR A 31 -3.86 -36.34 24.26
N THR A 32 -4.67 -35.30 24.41
CA THR A 32 -6.14 -35.43 24.36
C THR A 32 -6.72 -35.35 22.95
N GLY A 33 -5.93 -34.92 21.94
CA GLY A 33 -6.38 -34.74 20.55
C GLY A 33 -6.43 -36.04 19.73
N LYS A 34 -7.50 -36.21 18.96
CA LYS A 34 -7.76 -37.37 18.10
C LYS A 34 -7.98 -36.99 16.63
N SER A 35 -8.39 -35.77 16.34
CA SER A 35 -8.58 -35.25 14.98
C SER A 35 -8.73 -33.72 15.01
N PHE A 36 -8.98 -33.06 13.87
CA PHE A 36 -9.32 -31.63 13.88
C PHE A 36 -10.69 -31.34 14.51
N GLU A 37 -11.48 -32.39 14.76
CA GLU A 37 -12.84 -32.30 15.29
C GLU A 37 -12.90 -31.90 16.75
N ASP A 38 -11.88 -32.23 17.54
CA ASP A 38 -11.83 -31.87 18.95
C ASP A 38 -11.01 -30.60 19.19
N CYS A 39 -10.61 -29.90 18.12
CA CYS A 39 -9.75 -28.71 18.21
C CYS A 39 -10.37 -27.62 19.10
N GLU A 40 -11.66 -27.34 18.96
CA GLU A 40 -12.37 -26.36 19.81
C GLU A 40 -12.48 -26.78 21.27
N LEU A 41 -12.50 -28.09 21.55
CA LEU A 41 -12.47 -28.62 22.92
C LEU A 41 -11.07 -28.50 23.53
N ARG A 42 -10.02 -28.57 22.70
CA ARG A 42 -8.62 -28.45 23.13
C ARG A 42 -8.19 -27.00 23.31
N PHE A 43 -8.72 -26.08 22.52
CA PHE A 43 -8.37 -24.67 22.50
C PHE A 43 -9.62 -23.78 22.63
N PRO A 44 -10.26 -23.72 23.82
CA PRO A 44 -11.43 -22.89 24.06
C PRO A 44 -11.11 -21.38 24.07
N ALA A 45 -12.06 -20.53 23.66
CA ALA A 45 -11.89 -19.07 23.69
C ALA A 45 -11.66 -18.52 25.10
N THR A 46 -10.70 -17.61 25.24
CA THR A 46 -10.55 -16.72 26.41
C THR A 46 -11.24 -15.37 26.16
N LYS A 47 -11.62 -14.68 27.23
CA LYS A 47 -12.53 -13.50 27.22
C LYS A 47 -11.79 -12.15 27.24
N VAL A 48 -12.32 -11.19 26.46
CA VAL A 48 -12.34 -9.69 26.58
C VAL A 48 -11.10 -8.89 26.11
N ASP A 49 -11.24 -8.01 25.09
CA ASP A 49 -11.65 -6.58 25.23
C ASP A 49 -12.07 -5.90 23.89
N GLU A 50 -12.99 -4.94 23.97
CA GLU A 50 -13.73 -4.26 22.89
C GLU A 50 -12.90 -3.23 22.09
N SER A 51 -13.19 -3.03 20.80
CA SER A 51 -13.50 -1.69 20.27
C SER A 51 -14.14 -1.69 18.87
N SER A 52 -15.02 -0.71 18.71
CA SER A 52 -15.99 -0.37 17.64
C SER A 52 -15.39 0.31 16.40
N HIS A 53 -16.08 0.31 15.23
CA HIS A 53 -16.16 1.47 14.32
C HIS A 53 -17.41 1.46 13.38
N ILE A 54 -17.84 2.66 12.95
CA ILE A 54 -19.09 3.08 12.29
C ILE A 54 -18.87 3.55 10.83
N GLU A 55 -19.97 3.50 10.06
CA GLU A 55 -20.38 3.79 8.66
C GLU A 55 -19.87 5.01 7.83
N SER A 56 -19.58 4.74 6.53
CA SER A 56 -20.19 5.18 5.22
C SER A 56 -20.19 6.62 4.57
N TYR A 57 -20.19 6.59 3.20
CA TYR A 57 -20.59 7.52 2.07
C TYR A 57 -19.96 8.94 1.94
N GLY A 58 -19.81 9.69 0.82
CA GLY A 58 -20.20 9.77 -0.63
C GLY A 58 -20.23 11.30 -1.03
N GLY A 59 -19.93 11.79 -2.26
CA GLY A 59 -19.67 13.26 -2.51
C GLY A 59 -20.00 13.96 -3.86
N GLU A 60 -19.72 15.29 -3.98
CA GLU A 60 -19.64 16.22 -5.17
C GLU A 60 -19.09 17.65 -4.78
N ARG A 61 -18.60 18.50 -5.73
CA ARG A 61 -17.74 19.74 -5.61
C ARG A 61 -16.38 19.50 -4.93
N ALA A 62 -15.30 20.14 -5.44
CA ALA A 62 -13.99 20.11 -4.76
C ALA A 62 -14.09 20.86 -3.43
N TYR A 63 -14.06 20.15 -2.31
CA TYR A 63 -14.10 20.78 -0.99
C TYR A 63 -12.74 21.38 -0.61
N LYS A 64 -12.74 22.32 0.33
CA LYS A 64 -11.51 22.80 0.97
C LYS A 64 -10.68 21.59 1.45
N GLY A 65 -9.43 21.53 1.03
CA GLY A 65 -8.53 20.41 1.36
C GLY A 65 -8.76 19.12 0.59
N GLU A 66 -9.54 19.11 -0.50
CA GLU A 66 -9.70 17.92 -1.34
C GLU A 66 -8.45 17.63 -2.19
N PHE A 67 -7.80 18.67 -2.71
CA PHE A 67 -6.55 18.58 -3.46
C PHE A 67 -5.46 19.41 -2.77
N GLN A 68 -5.02 18.93 -1.60
CA GLN A 68 -4.14 19.69 -0.69
C GLN A 68 -2.77 20.05 -1.29
N HIS A 69 -2.38 19.39 -2.38
CA HIS A 69 -1.14 19.64 -3.10
C HIS A 69 -1.29 20.64 -4.25
N MET A 70 -2.51 21.06 -4.59
CA MET A 70 -2.74 21.95 -5.72
C MET A 70 -2.08 23.31 -5.50
N ALA A 71 -1.33 23.76 -6.48
CA ALA A 71 -0.59 25.02 -6.45
C ALA A 71 -1.04 25.93 -7.61
N ALA A 72 -1.35 27.19 -7.32
CA ALA A 72 -1.57 28.22 -8.33
C ALA A 72 -0.29 29.07 -8.50
N ILE A 73 0.26 29.11 -9.71
CA ILE A 73 1.47 29.86 -10.06
C ILE A 73 1.06 31.22 -10.63
N GLY A 74 1.57 32.29 -10.03
CA GLY A 74 1.12 33.65 -10.25
C GLY A 74 2.19 34.61 -10.76
N TRP A 75 1.73 35.62 -11.49
CA TRP A 75 2.51 36.76 -11.96
C TRP A 75 1.97 38.04 -11.33
N THR A 76 2.79 38.74 -10.55
CA THR A 76 2.39 40.03 -9.98
C THR A 76 2.38 41.12 -11.05
N ARG A 77 1.24 41.80 -11.21
CA ARG A 77 1.02 42.86 -12.21
C ARG A 77 1.22 44.26 -11.62
N SER A 78 1.32 45.24 -12.51
CA SER A 78 1.32 46.65 -12.14
C SER A 78 -0.01 47.01 -11.45
N GLY A 79 0.04 47.25 -10.14
CA GLY A 79 -1.16 47.44 -9.30
C GLY A 79 -1.31 46.41 -8.17
N ALA A 80 -0.34 45.50 -8.01
CA ALA A 80 -0.32 44.45 -6.98
C ALA A 80 -1.44 43.39 -7.10
N THR A 81 -2.11 43.32 -8.27
CA THR A 81 -2.96 42.18 -8.62
C THR A 81 -2.09 41.03 -9.09
N ILE A 82 -2.51 39.79 -8.80
CA ILE A 82 -1.78 38.59 -9.20
C ILE A 82 -2.63 37.82 -10.21
N ASP A 83 -2.06 37.57 -11.39
CA ASP A 83 -2.69 36.71 -12.38
C ASP A 83 -2.17 35.30 -12.20
N TYR A 84 -3.04 34.36 -11.80
CA TYR A 84 -2.71 32.94 -11.74
C TYR A 84 -2.97 32.31 -13.11
N LEU A 85 -1.90 32.04 -13.87
CA LEU A 85 -2.01 31.58 -15.26
C LEU A 85 -1.62 30.11 -15.43
N CYS A 86 -1.01 29.50 -14.41
CA CYS A 86 -0.63 28.09 -14.42
C CYS A 86 -0.93 27.42 -13.08
N GLY A 87 -1.15 26.12 -13.13
CA GLY A 87 -1.20 25.22 -12.00
C GLY A 87 0.13 24.54 -11.70
N GLY A 88 0.14 23.74 -10.65
CA GLY A 88 1.25 22.91 -10.22
C GLY A 88 0.84 21.96 -9.10
N SER A 89 1.75 21.07 -8.72
CA SER A 89 1.59 20.13 -7.63
C SER A 89 2.73 20.23 -6.63
N LEU A 90 2.43 20.46 -5.35
CA LEU A 90 3.41 20.39 -4.27
C LEU A 90 3.88 18.94 -4.11
N ILE A 91 5.12 18.64 -4.49
CA ILE A 91 5.70 17.28 -4.45
C ILE A 91 6.72 17.08 -3.32
N THR A 92 7.20 18.20 -2.75
CA THR A 92 7.95 18.23 -1.48
C THR A 92 7.54 19.49 -0.72
N TRP A 93 7.96 19.65 0.54
CA TRP A 93 7.68 20.88 1.29
C TRP A 93 8.35 22.14 0.76
N ARG A 94 9.15 22.06 -0.32
CA ARG A 94 9.85 23.22 -0.90
C ARG A 94 9.71 23.30 -2.43
N PHE A 95 9.22 22.26 -3.08
CA PHE A 95 9.18 22.17 -4.55
C PHE A 95 7.79 21.86 -5.09
N VAL A 96 7.41 22.61 -6.11
CA VAL A 96 6.19 22.42 -6.90
C VAL A 96 6.56 21.90 -8.29
N LEU A 97 5.92 20.82 -8.72
CA LEU A 97 6.00 20.27 -10.07
C LEU A 97 5.02 21.01 -11.00
N THR A 98 5.46 21.42 -12.18
CA THR A 98 4.64 22.15 -13.16
C THR A 98 5.18 21.94 -14.58
N ALA A 99 4.63 22.64 -15.58
CA ALA A 99 5.10 22.61 -16.95
C ALA A 99 6.22 23.63 -17.22
N SER A 100 7.12 23.33 -18.15
CA SER A 100 8.19 24.27 -18.54
C SER A 100 7.66 25.50 -19.28
N HIS A 101 6.55 25.38 -20.02
CA HIS A 101 5.94 26.51 -20.70
C HIS A 101 5.41 27.58 -19.74
N CYS A 102 5.11 27.23 -18.48
CA CYS A 102 4.73 28.17 -17.43
C CYS A 102 5.88 29.07 -16.94
N SER A 103 7.09 28.94 -17.50
CA SER A 103 8.25 29.74 -17.07
C SER A 103 8.15 31.22 -17.41
N VAL A 104 7.30 31.59 -18.38
CA VAL A 104 7.05 32.96 -18.79
C VAL A 104 5.61 33.12 -19.28
N ASP A 105 5.05 34.32 -19.13
CA ASP A 105 3.77 34.67 -19.74
C ASP A 105 3.93 35.15 -21.20
N SER A 106 2.82 35.57 -21.82
CA SER A 106 2.80 36.10 -23.19
C SER A 106 3.62 37.39 -23.38
N ASN A 107 3.99 38.09 -22.30
CA ASN A 107 4.85 39.27 -22.30
C ASN A 107 6.30 38.93 -21.93
N ASN A 108 6.65 37.63 -21.86
CA ASN A 108 7.96 37.13 -21.48
C ASN A 108 8.37 37.51 -20.03
N LEU A 109 7.40 37.68 -19.13
CA LEU A 109 7.63 37.89 -17.71
C LEU A 109 7.65 36.54 -16.97
N PRO A 110 8.61 36.27 -16.07
CA PRO A 110 8.59 35.07 -15.25
C PRO A 110 7.56 35.18 -14.10
N PRO A 111 7.01 34.05 -13.62
CA PRO A 111 6.17 34.05 -12.43
C PRO A 111 7.02 34.36 -11.19
N ASP A 112 6.39 34.93 -10.16
CA ASP A 112 7.07 35.38 -8.94
C ASP A 112 6.48 34.79 -7.64
N THR A 113 5.30 34.18 -7.71
CA THR A 113 4.62 33.65 -6.52
C THR A 113 3.92 32.33 -6.80
N VAL A 114 3.81 31.52 -5.76
CA VAL A 114 2.93 30.35 -5.69
C VAL A 114 1.93 30.53 -4.57
N ARG A 115 0.68 30.12 -4.80
CA ARG A 115 -0.39 30.06 -3.81
C ARG A 115 -0.84 28.62 -3.61
N LEU A 116 -0.90 28.19 -2.35
CA LEU A 116 -1.25 26.82 -1.92
C LEU A 116 -2.43 26.88 -0.94
N GLY A 117 -3.23 25.81 -0.87
CA GLY A 117 -4.28 25.66 0.14
C GLY A 117 -5.51 26.54 -0.04
N ASP A 118 -5.74 27.00 -1.27
CA ASP A 118 -6.87 27.84 -1.64
C ASP A 118 -7.76 27.15 -2.67
N THR A 119 -9.07 27.33 -2.57
CA THR A 119 -10.07 26.80 -3.51
C THR A 119 -10.85 27.87 -4.25
N ASP A 120 -10.71 29.15 -3.87
CA ASP A 120 -11.32 30.30 -4.54
C ASP A 120 -10.36 31.51 -4.57
N LEU A 121 -9.65 31.67 -5.68
CA LEU A 121 -8.66 32.74 -5.88
C LEU A 121 -9.28 34.15 -5.95
N ALA A 122 -10.61 34.28 -6.00
CA ALA A 122 -11.32 35.56 -6.00
C ALA A 122 -11.92 35.93 -4.63
N SER A 123 -11.88 35.03 -3.64
CA SER A 123 -12.35 35.25 -2.28
C SER A 123 -11.20 35.16 -1.27
N THR A 124 -11.40 35.74 -0.08
CA THR A 124 -10.49 35.60 1.05
C THR A 124 -10.98 34.56 2.08
N ASP A 125 -12.08 33.86 1.81
CA ASP A 125 -12.72 32.96 2.77
C ASP A 125 -11.81 31.76 3.16
N ASP A 126 -10.92 31.35 2.25
CA ASP A 126 -9.95 30.27 2.48
C ASP A 126 -8.54 30.76 2.86
N ASP A 127 -8.33 32.07 2.98
CA ASP A 127 -7.01 32.68 3.22
C ASP A 127 -6.35 32.21 4.52
N GLU A 128 -7.13 31.88 5.55
CA GLU A 128 -6.60 31.45 6.85
C GLU A 128 -5.73 30.19 6.75
N SER A 129 -6.02 29.31 5.78
CA SER A 129 -5.25 28.10 5.51
C SER A 129 -4.32 28.22 4.30
N ALA A 130 -4.50 29.26 3.48
CA ALA A 130 -3.72 29.45 2.28
C ALA A 130 -2.32 30.01 2.58
N GLN A 131 -1.36 29.68 1.71
CA GLN A 131 -0.01 30.23 1.79
C GLN A 131 0.41 30.81 0.44
N GLN A 132 0.70 32.12 0.45
CA GLN A 132 1.34 32.85 -0.65
C GLN A 132 2.86 32.83 -0.41
N ILE A 133 3.62 32.19 -1.30
CA ILE A 133 5.07 32.01 -1.14
C ILE A 133 5.79 32.48 -2.41
N PRO A 134 6.82 33.34 -2.29
CA PRO A 134 7.61 33.74 -3.44
C PRO A 134 8.43 32.59 -4.04
N ILE A 135 8.68 32.69 -5.35
CA ILE A 135 9.48 31.72 -6.11
C ILE A 135 10.96 32.09 -5.97
N ALA A 136 11.76 31.16 -5.42
CA ALA A 136 13.21 31.30 -5.40
C ALA A 136 13.82 31.01 -6.77
N ARG A 137 13.40 29.90 -7.40
CA ARG A 137 13.92 29.46 -8.71
C ARG A 137 12.85 28.74 -9.52
N PHE A 138 12.78 29.04 -10.80
CA PHE A 138 12.01 28.28 -11.79
C PHE A 138 12.96 27.44 -12.64
N ILE A 139 12.92 26.11 -12.48
CA ILE A 139 13.89 25.17 -13.09
C ILE A 139 13.19 24.38 -14.20
N LYS A 140 13.42 24.79 -15.45
CA LYS A 140 12.93 24.08 -16.64
C LYS A 140 13.77 22.85 -16.94
N HIS A 141 13.16 21.84 -17.55
CA HIS A 141 13.92 20.74 -18.13
C HIS A 141 14.93 21.26 -19.17
N PRO A 142 16.22 20.87 -19.13
CA PRO A 142 17.27 21.47 -19.97
C PRO A 142 17.06 21.29 -21.48
N GLN A 143 16.30 20.26 -21.87
CA GLN A 143 15.96 19.99 -23.27
C GLN A 143 14.68 20.70 -23.74
N TYR A 144 13.95 21.36 -22.85
CA TYR A 144 12.75 22.11 -23.21
C TYR A 144 13.07 23.24 -24.20
N ARG A 145 12.22 23.39 -25.21
CA ARG A 145 12.29 24.47 -26.20
C ARG A 145 10.87 24.92 -26.50
N GLU A 146 10.56 26.20 -26.33
CA GLU A 146 9.22 26.78 -26.53
C GLU A 146 8.62 26.50 -27.92
N SER A 147 9.48 26.44 -28.95
CA SER A 147 9.07 26.09 -30.32
C SER A 147 8.61 24.63 -30.51
N ARG A 148 8.80 23.77 -29.52
CA ARG A 148 8.51 22.32 -29.54
C ARG A 148 7.59 21.95 -28.38
N LYS A 149 6.89 20.83 -28.52
CA LYS A 149 5.94 20.32 -27.51
C LYS A 149 6.52 19.16 -26.67
N TYR A 150 7.83 19.13 -26.48
CA TYR A 150 8.55 18.07 -25.77
C TYR A 150 9.27 18.60 -24.54
N TYR A 151 9.54 17.70 -23.59
CA TYR A 151 10.23 18.03 -22.33
C TYR A 151 9.51 19.12 -21.53
N ASP A 152 8.18 19.18 -21.61
CA ASP A 152 7.39 20.24 -21.01
C ASP A 152 7.10 19.95 -19.54
N ILE A 153 8.15 20.00 -18.74
CA ILE A 153 8.14 19.74 -17.30
C ILE A 153 9.16 20.65 -16.60
N ALA A 154 8.80 21.15 -15.43
CA ALA A 154 9.61 22.04 -14.62
C ALA A 154 9.39 21.78 -13.13
N VAL A 155 10.36 22.17 -12.30
CA VAL A 155 10.20 22.25 -10.85
C VAL A 155 10.43 23.69 -10.40
N VAL A 156 9.61 24.14 -9.46
CA VAL A 156 9.66 25.48 -8.87
C VAL A 156 10.12 25.35 -7.43
N GLU A 157 11.27 25.95 -7.11
CA GLU A 157 11.78 26.05 -5.75
C GLU A 157 11.17 27.26 -5.06
N LEU A 158 10.55 27.04 -3.90
CA LEU A 158 9.96 28.09 -3.06
C LEU A 158 11.03 28.72 -2.15
N GLU A 159 10.91 30.01 -1.83
CA GLU A 159 11.85 30.71 -0.93
C GLU A 159 11.90 30.14 0.49
N LYS A 160 10.81 29.51 0.93
CA LYS A 160 10.68 28.89 2.26
C LYS A 160 9.91 27.58 2.16
N ASN A 161 10.14 26.72 3.15
CA ASN A 161 9.34 25.50 3.30
C ASN A 161 7.87 25.87 3.57
N VAL A 162 6.98 25.12 2.94
CA VAL A 162 5.54 25.14 3.15
C VAL A 162 5.21 24.56 4.51
N ILE A 163 4.30 25.21 5.24
CA ILE A 163 3.82 24.73 6.53
C ILE A 163 2.60 23.82 6.28
N PRO A 164 2.60 22.54 6.66
CA PRO A 164 1.45 21.67 6.47
C PRO A 164 0.24 22.13 7.29
N ASN A 165 -0.96 21.93 6.75
CA ASN A 165 -2.24 22.14 7.44
C ASN A 165 -3.35 21.32 6.78
N SER A 166 -4.60 21.49 7.21
CA SER A 166 -5.75 20.75 6.67
C SER A 166 -6.06 21.04 5.19
N ALA A 167 -5.54 22.12 4.62
CA ALA A 167 -5.67 22.46 3.21
C ALA A 167 -4.40 22.22 2.40
N ILE A 168 -3.26 21.91 3.03
CA ILE A 168 -1.95 21.83 2.38
C ILE A 168 -1.21 20.55 2.75
N CYS A 169 -0.95 19.73 1.74
CA CYS A 169 -0.15 18.52 1.85
C CYS A 169 0.57 18.21 0.54
N VAL A 170 1.65 17.43 0.60
CA VAL A 170 2.37 16.96 -0.58
C VAL A 170 1.62 15.83 -1.30
N ALA A 171 1.64 15.86 -2.64
CA ALA A 171 1.29 14.73 -3.47
C ALA A 171 2.50 13.79 -3.67
N CYS A 172 2.20 12.52 -3.89
CA CYS A 172 3.16 11.57 -4.41
C CYS A 172 3.23 11.68 -5.93
N VAL A 173 4.26 11.09 -6.53
CA VAL A 173 4.40 10.99 -7.98
C VAL A 173 4.16 9.55 -8.42
N TRP A 174 3.45 9.35 -9.53
CA TRP A 174 3.30 8.03 -10.13
C TRP A 174 4.64 7.58 -10.72
N ARG A 175 5.03 6.34 -10.43
CA ARG A 175 6.36 5.83 -10.80
C ARG A 175 6.36 4.80 -11.91
N GLU A 176 5.21 4.20 -12.17
CA GLU A 176 5.06 3.20 -13.21
C GLU A 176 5.03 3.87 -14.59
N LEU A 177 5.59 3.19 -15.59
CA LEU A 177 5.60 3.71 -16.97
C LEU A 177 4.20 3.74 -17.56
N GLU A 178 3.40 2.71 -17.30
CA GLU A 178 2.01 2.62 -17.72
C GLU A 178 1.14 3.53 -16.85
N ALA A 179 0.18 4.22 -17.47
CA ALA A 179 -0.79 5.00 -16.72
C ALA A 179 -1.74 4.05 -15.98
N PRO A 180 -2.32 4.46 -14.83
CA PRO A 180 -3.38 3.71 -14.19
C PRO A 180 -4.52 3.37 -15.15
N GLY A 181 -5.10 2.18 -15.02
CA GLY A 181 -6.26 1.76 -15.82
C GLY A 181 -7.56 2.46 -15.43
N ASP A 182 -7.61 3.03 -14.23
CA ASP A 182 -8.77 3.71 -13.65
C ASP A 182 -8.92 5.14 -14.18
N LEU A 183 -10.06 5.77 -13.89
CA LEU A 183 -10.27 7.19 -14.18
C LEU A 183 -9.29 8.06 -13.38
N LEU A 184 -8.73 9.05 -14.05
CA LEU A 184 -7.80 10.03 -13.54
C LEU A 184 -8.51 11.36 -13.29
N ASP A 185 -8.15 12.07 -12.23
CA ASP A 185 -8.62 13.43 -12.00
C ASP A 185 -7.62 14.42 -12.62
N ALA A 186 -8.09 15.31 -13.50
CA ALA A 186 -7.37 16.51 -13.86
C ALA A 186 -7.93 17.69 -13.07
N VAL A 187 -7.04 18.48 -12.46
CA VAL A 187 -7.40 19.49 -11.45
C VAL A 187 -6.73 20.82 -11.79
N GLY A 188 -7.48 21.92 -11.73
CA GLY A 188 -6.94 23.24 -12.03
C GLY A 188 -7.94 24.39 -11.92
N PHE A 189 -7.42 25.60 -12.14
CA PHE A 189 -8.18 26.87 -12.15
C PHE A 189 -8.42 27.37 -13.59
N GLY A 190 -8.38 26.46 -14.56
CA GLY A 190 -8.57 26.77 -15.97
C GLY A 190 -9.95 27.35 -16.30
N ALA A 191 -10.05 27.86 -17.52
CA ALA A 191 -11.28 28.34 -18.11
C ALA A 191 -12.29 27.19 -18.25
N LEU A 192 -13.58 27.48 -18.09
CA LEU A 192 -14.64 26.47 -18.17
C LEU A 192 -15.07 26.16 -19.62
N GLY A 193 -14.50 26.86 -20.60
CA GLY A 193 -14.82 26.70 -22.01
C GLY A 193 -13.84 27.45 -22.92
N PHE A 194 -13.88 27.14 -24.21
CA PHE A 194 -13.01 27.76 -25.20
C PHE A 194 -13.20 29.29 -25.25
N GLY A 195 -12.15 30.04 -24.90
CA GLY A 195 -12.17 31.51 -24.89
C GLY A 195 -12.93 32.13 -23.71
N GLU A 196 -13.29 31.33 -22.69
CA GLU A 196 -13.88 31.83 -21.45
C GLU A 196 -12.81 32.38 -20.48
N LYS A 197 -13.27 33.08 -19.43
CA LYS A 197 -12.38 33.53 -18.35
C LYS A 197 -11.93 32.34 -17.51
N LEU A 198 -10.74 32.44 -16.93
CA LEU A 198 -10.24 31.52 -15.92
C LEU A 198 -11.24 31.39 -14.77
N SER A 199 -11.45 30.17 -14.29
CA SER A 199 -12.31 29.94 -13.15
C SER A 199 -11.62 30.47 -11.89
N PRO A 200 -12.28 31.32 -11.10
CA PRO A 200 -11.75 31.71 -9.78
C PRO A 200 -11.74 30.53 -8.82
N THR A 201 -12.58 29.52 -9.04
CA THR A 201 -12.74 28.35 -8.17
C THR A 201 -12.08 27.12 -8.75
N LEU A 202 -11.49 26.28 -7.89
CA LEU A 202 -10.81 25.07 -8.31
C LEU A 202 -11.80 24.06 -8.91
N GLN A 203 -11.46 23.55 -10.10
CA GLN A 203 -12.25 22.57 -10.84
C GLN A 203 -11.56 21.22 -10.90
N LYS A 204 -12.35 20.17 -11.11
CA LYS A 204 -11.86 18.82 -11.38
C LYS A 204 -12.68 18.18 -12.50
N VAL A 205 -12.03 17.35 -13.30
CA VAL A 205 -12.69 16.51 -14.32
C VAL A 205 -12.09 15.10 -14.28
N LYS A 206 -12.93 14.09 -14.47
CA LYS A 206 -12.48 12.70 -14.61
C LYS A 206 -12.21 12.37 -16.06
N LEU A 207 -11.01 11.86 -16.33
CA LEU A 207 -10.50 11.51 -17.65
C LEU A 207 -10.02 10.06 -17.67
N GLN A 208 -10.09 9.42 -18.83
CA GLN A 208 -9.51 8.11 -19.08
C GLN A 208 -8.20 8.27 -19.86
N ALA A 209 -7.16 7.55 -19.46
CA ALA A 209 -5.93 7.47 -20.26
C ALA A 209 -6.19 6.74 -21.59
N LEU A 210 -5.62 7.26 -22.68
CA LEU A 210 -5.72 6.68 -24.01
C LEU A 210 -4.48 5.88 -24.36
N ASP A 211 -4.68 4.81 -25.13
CA ASP A 211 -3.58 4.11 -25.81
C ASP A 211 -2.82 5.07 -26.73
N ALA A 212 -1.49 4.90 -26.79
CA ALA A 212 -0.61 5.78 -27.55
C ALA A 212 -1.00 5.88 -29.04
N SER A 213 -1.43 4.78 -29.66
CA SER A 213 -1.88 4.78 -31.06
C SER A 213 -3.16 5.59 -31.25
N ILE A 214 -4.15 5.41 -30.37
CA ILE A 214 -5.42 6.15 -30.42
C ILE A 214 -5.14 7.63 -30.21
N CYS A 215 -4.25 7.98 -29.28
CA CYS A 215 -3.90 9.37 -29.07
C CYS A 215 -3.20 9.98 -30.29
N ALA A 216 -2.21 9.28 -30.86
CA ALA A 216 -1.49 9.78 -32.03
C ALA A 216 -2.44 10.06 -33.22
N ASP A 217 -3.50 9.25 -33.37
CA ASP A 217 -4.52 9.45 -34.40
C ASP A 217 -5.44 10.65 -34.13
N ARG A 218 -5.70 10.97 -32.86
CA ARG A 218 -6.55 12.10 -32.45
C ARG A 218 -5.84 13.45 -32.50
N LEU A 219 -4.51 13.46 -32.38
CA LEU A 219 -3.75 14.71 -32.30
C LEU A 219 -3.47 15.33 -33.68
N PRO A 220 -3.70 16.65 -33.86
CA PRO A 220 -3.35 17.33 -35.09
C PRO A 220 -1.83 17.36 -35.27
N THR A 221 -1.34 16.76 -36.36
CA THR A 221 0.10 16.63 -36.62
C THR A 221 0.69 17.95 -37.15
N ASN A 222 1.16 18.80 -36.24
CA ASN A 222 2.01 19.94 -36.61
C ASN A 222 3.49 19.51 -36.61
N ARG A 223 4.03 19.14 -37.78
CA ARG A 223 5.43 18.71 -37.94
C ARG A 223 6.48 19.71 -37.43
N ARG A 224 6.14 21.00 -37.32
CA ARG A 224 7.04 22.01 -36.77
C ARG A 224 7.09 21.95 -35.24
N GLN A 225 5.97 21.72 -34.58
CA GLN A 225 5.91 21.66 -33.11
C GLN A 225 6.19 20.24 -32.57
N MET A 226 5.81 19.21 -33.33
CA MET A 226 5.94 17.79 -33.00
C MET A 226 6.63 17.02 -34.15
N PRO A 227 7.93 17.27 -34.40
CA PRO A 227 8.66 16.61 -35.48
C PRO A 227 8.81 15.08 -35.30
N GLU A 228 8.77 14.60 -34.06
CA GLU A 228 8.86 13.17 -33.71
C GLU A 228 7.47 12.55 -33.49
N GLY A 229 6.37 13.30 -33.71
CA GLY A 229 5.03 12.86 -33.35
C GLY A 229 4.80 12.83 -31.83
N LEU A 230 3.85 12.01 -31.38
CA LEU A 230 3.63 11.70 -29.97
C LEU A 230 4.78 10.81 -29.48
N ARG A 231 5.41 11.16 -28.35
CA ARG A 231 6.51 10.40 -27.75
C ARG A 231 6.06 9.63 -26.51
N ASP A 232 6.83 8.61 -26.13
CA ASP A 232 6.54 7.75 -24.95
C ASP A 232 6.57 8.52 -23.62
N ASP A 233 7.31 9.63 -23.56
CA ASP A 233 7.34 10.57 -22.42
C ASP A 233 6.11 11.49 -22.34
N GLN A 234 5.13 11.23 -23.20
CA GLN A 234 3.83 11.89 -23.21
C GLN A 234 2.72 10.85 -23.03
N LEU A 235 1.60 11.28 -22.48
CA LEU A 235 0.40 10.48 -22.38
C LEU A 235 -0.81 11.36 -22.66
N CYS A 236 -1.91 10.72 -23.05
CA CYS A 236 -3.13 11.45 -23.37
C CYS A 236 -4.26 10.98 -22.50
N ALA A 237 -5.11 11.92 -22.10
CA ALA A 237 -6.31 11.63 -21.37
C ALA A 237 -7.49 12.35 -22.00
N HIS A 238 -8.66 11.76 -21.88
CA HIS A 238 -9.86 12.20 -22.56
C HIS A 238 -11.10 11.85 -21.74
N SER A 239 -12.16 12.65 -21.88
CA SER A 239 -13.50 12.30 -21.43
C SER A 239 -14.53 12.58 -22.53
N GLU A 240 -15.60 11.79 -22.54
CA GLU A 240 -16.66 11.87 -23.54
C GLU A 240 -17.42 13.20 -23.50
N THR A 241 -17.44 13.89 -22.35
CA THR A 241 -18.30 15.06 -22.11
C THR A 241 -17.58 16.32 -21.65
N MET A 242 -16.33 16.23 -21.16
CA MET A 242 -15.57 17.37 -20.62
C MET A 242 -14.05 17.14 -20.76
N ASP A 243 -13.23 18.19 -20.79
CA ASP A 243 -11.76 18.09 -20.87
C ASP A 243 -11.08 19.25 -20.12
N THR A 244 -9.76 19.15 -19.94
CA THR A 244 -8.91 20.24 -19.43
C THR A 244 -8.83 21.42 -20.39
N CYS A 245 -8.75 22.61 -19.83
CA CYS A 245 -8.83 23.85 -20.60
C CYS A 245 -7.69 24.84 -20.35
N GLU A 246 -7.72 25.94 -21.12
CA GLU A 246 -6.78 27.05 -20.97
C GLU A 246 -6.69 27.49 -19.50
N GLY A 247 -5.50 27.46 -18.90
CA GLY A 247 -5.28 27.81 -17.48
C GLY A 247 -5.19 26.63 -16.51
N ASP A 248 -5.46 25.40 -16.95
CA ASP A 248 -5.06 24.18 -16.20
C ASP A 248 -3.59 23.81 -16.44
N SER A 249 -2.91 24.51 -17.36
CA SER A 249 -1.50 24.37 -17.73
C SER A 249 -0.59 24.17 -16.52
N GLY A 250 0.20 23.10 -16.53
CA GLY A 250 1.10 22.76 -15.42
C GLY A 250 0.42 22.09 -14.22
N GLY A 251 -0.91 22.04 -14.18
CA GLY A 251 -1.68 21.31 -13.17
C GLY A 251 -1.53 19.78 -13.27
N PRO A 252 -1.91 19.04 -12.21
CA PRO A 252 -1.82 17.59 -12.18
C PRO A 252 -2.92 16.91 -13.00
N LEU A 253 -2.52 15.85 -13.69
CA LEU A 253 -3.35 14.67 -13.91
C LEU A 253 -2.94 13.63 -12.86
N GLN A 254 -3.88 13.18 -12.04
CA GLN A 254 -3.58 12.35 -10.88
C GLN A 254 -4.55 11.19 -10.71
N THR A 255 -4.16 10.26 -9.87
CA THR A 255 -5.05 9.23 -9.33
C THR A 255 -4.90 9.16 -7.83
N ASP A 256 -5.97 8.81 -7.12
CA ASP A 256 -5.89 8.56 -5.70
C ASP A 256 -5.50 7.10 -5.46
N ARG A 257 -4.51 6.92 -4.60
CA ARG A 257 -4.17 5.63 -4.01
C ARG A 257 -4.25 5.73 -2.51
N HIS A 258 -4.31 4.59 -1.87
CA HIS A 258 -4.47 4.56 -0.43
C HIS A 258 -3.40 3.73 0.24
N ASP A 259 -3.00 4.13 1.44
CA ASP A 259 -2.32 3.19 2.31
C ASP A 259 -3.34 2.21 2.90
N LEU A 260 -2.79 1.25 3.63
CA LEU A 260 -3.56 0.24 4.30
C LEU A 260 -4.42 0.77 5.46
N PHE A 261 -4.12 1.95 6.00
CA PHE A 261 -4.93 2.61 7.05
C PHE A 261 -6.05 3.49 6.47
N GLY A 262 -6.20 3.49 5.15
CA GLY A 262 -7.21 4.25 4.43
C GLY A 262 -6.83 5.69 4.14
N ASN A 263 -5.61 6.14 4.47
CA ASN A 263 -5.16 7.48 4.12
C ASN A 263 -5.04 7.58 2.59
N THR A 264 -5.54 8.68 2.04
CA THR A 264 -5.55 8.93 0.61
C THR A 264 -4.31 9.74 0.21
N PHE A 265 -3.60 9.22 -0.78
CA PHE A 265 -2.41 9.80 -1.38
C PHE A 265 -2.72 10.09 -2.85
N PRO A 266 -2.76 11.36 -3.26
CA PRO A 266 -2.82 11.71 -4.66
C PRO A 266 -1.46 11.42 -5.30
N LEU A 267 -1.46 10.66 -6.40
CA LEU A 267 -0.28 10.34 -7.20
C LEU A 267 -0.36 11.10 -8.52
N VAL A 268 0.55 12.04 -8.75
CA VAL A 268 0.64 12.81 -9.99
C VAL A 268 1.18 11.91 -11.11
N VAL A 269 0.31 11.56 -12.06
CA VAL A 269 0.58 10.72 -13.24
C VAL A 269 1.18 11.54 -14.37
N GLY A 270 0.61 12.73 -14.59
CA GLY A 270 0.97 13.62 -15.67
C GLY A 270 0.90 15.09 -15.29
N VAL A 271 1.58 15.93 -16.08
CA VAL A 271 1.50 17.39 -15.98
C VAL A 271 0.80 17.92 -17.24
N VAL A 272 -0.24 18.73 -17.08
CA VAL A 272 -0.99 19.33 -18.21
C VAL A 272 -0.03 20.13 -19.09
N SER A 273 0.09 19.76 -20.38
CA SER A 273 1.05 20.37 -21.31
C SER A 273 0.36 21.11 -22.47
N PHE A 274 -0.44 20.40 -23.27
CA PHE A 274 -1.22 20.98 -24.37
C PHE A 274 -2.40 20.08 -24.71
N GLY A 275 -3.29 20.47 -25.62
CA GLY A 275 -4.39 19.62 -26.04
C GLY A 275 -5.07 20.12 -27.32
N THR A 276 -6.13 19.44 -27.71
CA THR A 276 -7.09 19.97 -28.69
C THR A 276 -7.92 21.10 -28.07
N PRO A 277 -8.62 21.95 -28.86
CA PRO A 277 -9.49 22.98 -28.31
C PRO A 277 -10.53 22.42 -27.33
N CYS A 278 -10.85 23.22 -26.30
CA CYS A 278 -11.86 22.95 -25.27
C CYS A 278 -13.27 22.75 -25.82
N THR A 279 -13.60 21.53 -26.23
CA THR A 279 -14.93 21.15 -26.75
C THR A 279 -15.20 19.69 -26.43
N ASP A 280 -16.46 19.28 -26.33
CA ASP A 280 -16.85 17.87 -26.16
C ASP A 280 -16.04 16.96 -27.10
N GLY A 281 -15.42 15.91 -26.56
CA GLY A 281 -14.57 15.04 -27.35
C GLY A 281 -13.06 15.35 -27.29
N SER A 282 -12.64 16.45 -26.65
CA SER A 282 -11.25 16.90 -26.70
C SER A 282 -10.29 15.98 -25.94
N THR A 283 -9.04 15.96 -26.40
CA THR A 283 -7.97 15.12 -25.87
C THR A 283 -6.85 16.02 -25.36
N GLY A 284 -6.60 15.96 -24.06
CA GLY A 284 -5.44 16.57 -23.42
C GLY A 284 -4.19 15.70 -23.56
N VAL A 285 -3.04 16.35 -23.76
CA VAL A 285 -1.71 15.75 -23.74
C VAL A 285 -0.96 16.23 -22.51
N TYR A 286 -0.41 15.28 -21.79
CA TYR A 286 0.26 15.47 -20.52
C TYR A 286 1.70 14.97 -20.64
N THR A 287 2.62 15.66 -19.98
CA THR A 287 3.99 15.15 -19.81
C THR A 287 3.96 14.02 -18.78
N ARG A 288 4.48 12.84 -19.14
CA ARG A 288 4.48 11.64 -18.27
C ARG A 288 5.50 11.80 -17.16
N VAL A 289 5.05 11.94 -15.90
CA VAL A 289 5.94 12.19 -14.76
C VAL A 289 6.96 11.08 -14.57
N SER A 290 6.54 9.81 -14.73
CA SER A 290 7.42 8.65 -14.55
C SER A 290 8.63 8.62 -15.49
N SER A 291 8.54 9.28 -16.66
CA SER A 291 9.67 9.40 -17.60
C SER A 291 10.75 10.39 -17.16
N TYR A 292 10.47 11.23 -16.16
CA TYR A 292 11.33 12.33 -15.73
C TYR A 292 11.79 12.22 -14.28
N LEU A 293 11.48 11.12 -13.57
CA LEU A 293 11.78 10.97 -12.14
C LEU A 293 13.24 11.21 -11.79
N ASP A 294 14.19 10.62 -12.53
CA ASP A 294 15.62 10.79 -12.27
C ASP A 294 16.04 12.27 -12.31
N TRP A 295 15.45 13.03 -13.24
CA TRP A 295 15.71 14.46 -13.34
C TRP A 295 15.04 15.22 -12.20
N ILE A 296 13.77 14.93 -11.89
CA ILE A 296 13.02 15.58 -10.81
C ILE A 296 13.74 15.36 -9.46
N GLU A 297 14.03 14.09 -9.10
CA GLU A 297 14.69 13.72 -7.84
C GLU A 297 16.06 14.38 -7.69
N LYS A 298 16.80 14.54 -8.80
CA LYS A 298 18.06 15.27 -8.82
C LYS A 298 17.89 16.76 -8.54
N GLU A 299 16.92 17.43 -9.16
CA GLU A 299 16.71 18.87 -8.97
C GLU A 299 16.16 19.20 -7.58
N VAL A 300 15.29 18.35 -7.03
CA VAL A 300 14.75 18.53 -5.66
C VAL A 300 15.69 18.00 -4.57
N ASN A 301 16.75 17.26 -4.97
CA ASN A 301 17.73 16.64 -4.09
C ASN A 301 17.08 15.77 -2.99
N GLN A 302 16.05 15.01 -3.37
CA GLN A 302 15.28 14.14 -2.49
C GLN A 302 14.70 12.98 -3.31
N SER A 303 14.70 11.77 -2.75
CA SER A 303 13.94 10.65 -3.32
C SER A 303 12.44 10.95 -3.26
N LEU A 304 11.73 10.64 -4.34
CA LEU A 304 10.28 10.74 -4.45
C LEU A 304 9.64 9.34 -4.44
N SER A 305 10.26 8.37 -3.76
CA SER A 305 9.71 7.02 -3.64
C SER A 305 8.40 7.03 -2.87
N TYR A 306 7.56 6.01 -3.08
CA TYR A 306 6.30 5.90 -2.37
C TYR A 306 6.51 5.87 -0.86
N GLU A 307 7.56 5.19 -0.41
CA GLU A 307 7.94 5.14 1.00
C GLU A 307 8.25 6.54 1.53
N VAL A 308 9.10 7.31 0.85
CA VAL A 308 9.45 8.68 1.28
C VAL A 308 8.20 9.56 1.31
N CYS A 309 7.35 9.50 0.30
CA CYS A 309 6.13 10.32 0.22
C CYS A 309 5.13 10.01 1.35
N ILE A 310 4.88 8.73 1.63
CA ILE A 310 3.89 8.29 2.63
C ILE A 310 4.42 8.42 4.05
N GLY A 311 5.74 8.30 4.23
CA GLY A 311 6.41 8.66 5.47
C GLY A 311 6.24 10.12 5.86
N VAL A 312 5.77 11.01 4.97
CA VAL A 312 5.41 12.39 5.29
C VAL A 312 4.02 12.46 5.96
N ASN A 313 3.92 11.96 7.20
CA ASN A 313 2.68 11.98 7.98
C ASN A 313 2.51 13.28 8.78
N VAL A 314 2.75 14.43 8.13
CA VAL A 314 2.74 15.76 8.78
C VAL A 314 1.47 16.56 8.46
N CYS A 315 0.57 16.00 7.65
CA CYS A 315 -0.66 16.62 7.20
C CYS A 315 -1.86 15.70 7.45
N ASP A 316 -3.04 16.27 7.64
CA ASP A 316 -4.28 15.52 7.80
C ASP A 316 -4.77 15.06 6.43
N ARG A 317 -4.42 13.83 6.03
CA ARG A 317 -4.87 13.23 4.77
C ARG A 317 -6.32 12.77 4.86
N LYS A 318 -7.03 12.83 3.74
CA LYS A 318 -8.40 12.29 3.62
C LYS A 318 -8.39 10.78 3.87
N LEU A 319 -9.25 10.30 4.77
CA LEU A 319 -9.48 8.88 4.94
C LEU A 319 -10.56 8.39 3.96
N ASN A 320 -10.31 7.24 3.34
CA ASN A 320 -11.31 6.49 2.59
C ASN A 320 -11.83 5.32 3.46
N PRO A 321 -13.00 5.47 4.10
CA PRO A 321 -13.56 4.44 4.99
C PRO A 321 -14.04 3.20 4.23
N SER A 322 -14.16 3.28 2.90
CA SER A 322 -14.58 2.16 2.05
C SER A 322 -13.46 1.16 1.79
N ILE A 323 -12.23 1.45 2.23
CA ILE A 323 -11.14 0.47 2.21
C ILE A 323 -11.48 -0.60 3.23
N ALA A 324 -11.98 -1.72 2.72
CA ALA A 324 -12.52 -2.83 3.49
C ALA A 324 -11.47 -3.59 4.32
N ALA A 325 -10.20 -3.20 4.23
CA ALA A 325 -9.16 -3.69 5.11
C ALA A 325 -9.27 -2.99 6.47
N THR A 326 -10.15 -3.47 7.36
CA THR A 326 -10.04 -3.14 8.79
C THR A 326 -8.78 -3.79 9.32
N ILE A 327 -7.84 -3.00 9.81
CA ILE A 327 -6.53 -3.50 10.23
C ILE A 327 -6.46 -3.71 11.72
N GLU A 328 -6.22 -4.96 12.11
CA GLU A 328 -5.90 -5.30 13.49
C GLU A 328 -4.36 -5.29 13.63
N PRO A 329 -3.78 -4.41 14.46
CA PRO A 329 -2.32 -4.30 14.64
C PRO A 329 -1.75 -5.46 15.46
N LYS A 330 -2.61 -6.26 16.09
CA LYS A 330 -2.24 -7.46 16.83
C LYS A 330 -2.58 -8.67 15.98
N TRP A 331 -1.56 -9.44 15.64
CA TRP A 331 -1.77 -10.70 14.94
C TRP A 331 -2.45 -11.74 15.85
N THR A 332 -3.03 -12.79 15.29
CA THR A 332 -3.54 -13.94 16.06
C THR A 332 -2.38 -14.65 16.74
N ASN A 333 -2.51 -15.10 17.98
CA ASN A 333 -1.41 -15.79 18.67
C ASN A 333 -1.02 -17.16 18.03
N SER A 334 -1.58 -17.52 16.87
CA SER A 334 -1.30 -18.73 16.10
C SER A 334 -0.23 -18.56 15.00
N ARG A 335 0.05 -17.36 14.49
CA ARG A 335 0.99 -17.23 13.35
C ARG A 335 2.42 -17.14 13.80
N VAL A 336 3.26 -17.64 12.92
CA VAL A 336 4.70 -17.67 13.09
C VAL A 336 5.39 -17.33 11.79
N GLY A 337 6.65 -16.92 11.85
CA GLY A 337 7.52 -16.83 10.68
C GLY A 337 8.60 -17.89 10.69
N LEU A 338 8.99 -18.30 9.48
CA LEU A 338 10.05 -19.29 9.23
C LEU A 338 11.40 -18.59 9.05
N LEU A 339 12.42 -19.14 9.70
CA LEU A 339 13.76 -18.58 9.73
C LEU A 339 14.80 -19.65 9.36
N TRP A 340 15.84 -19.24 8.63
CA TRP A 340 16.97 -20.08 8.20
C TRP A 340 18.20 -19.94 9.09
N LYS A 341 18.24 -18.89 9.93
CA LYS A 341 19.30 -18.63 10.91
C LYS A 341 18.68 -18.09 12.18
N GLU A 342 19.28 -18.42 13.32
CA GLU A 342 18.79 -18.00 14.64
C GLU A 342 18.79 -16.47 14.81
N THR A 343 19.76 -15.77 14.23
CA THR A 343 19.90 -14.31 14.31
C THR A 343 19.00 -13.54 13.34
N GLN A 344 18.20 -14.21 12.51
CA GLN A 344 17.30 -13.52 11.60
C GLN A 344 16.12 -12.91 12.36
N THR A 345 15.80 -11.67 12.00
CA THR A 345 14.70 -10.89 12.54
C THR A 345 13.55 -10.72 11.56
N ASP A 346 13.82 -10.90 10.27
CA ASP A 346 12.82 -10.88 9.20
C ASP A 346 12.05 -12.21 9.17
N ILE A 347 10.93 -12.22 9.89
CA ILE A 347 10.01 -13.35 10.01
C ILE A 347 8.88 -13.29 8.96
N TYR A 348 8.98 -12.40 7.97
CA TYR A 348 7.91 -12.09 7.01
C TYR A 348 8.15 -12.68 5.62
N GLN A 349 9.34 -13.24 5.39
CA GLN A 349 9.68 -13.88 4.10
C GLN A 349 8.84 -15.12 3.82
N CYS A 350 8.51 -15.85 4.87
CA CYS A 350 7.67 -17.04 4.84
C CYS A 350 6.94 -17.15 6.18
N GLY A 351 5.62 -17.03 6.16
CA GLY A 351 4.75 -17.22 7.30
C GLY A 351 4.34 -18.69 7.49
N GLY A 352 3.59 -18.92 8.55
CA GLY A 352 2.93 -20.19 8.85
C GLY A 352 1.92 -20.02 9.98
N SER A 353 1.10 -21.05 10.21
CA SER A 353 0.11 -21.06 11.28
C SER A 353 0.28 -22.30 12.15
N LEU A 354 0.39 -22.07 13.44
CA LEU A 354 0.34 -23.09 14.48
C LEU A 354 -1.08 -23.65 14.54
N ILE A 355 -1.23 -24.95 14.30
CA ILE A 355 -2.53 -25.65 14.29
C ILE A 355 -2.63 -26.74 15.35
N ASP A 356 -1.52 -27.00 16.04
CA ASP A 356 -1.42 -27.84 17.23
C ASP A 356 -0.19 -27.41 18.06
N TYR A 357 0.04 -28.01 19.23
CA TYR A 357 1.11 -27.63 20.16
C TYR A 357 2.51 -27.62 19.54
N GLN A 358 2.77 -28.47 18.54
CA GLN A 358 4.09 -28.57 17.89
C GLN A 358 4.03 -28.47 16.38
N PHE A 359 2.85 -28.28 15.81
CA PHE A 359 2.64 -28.41 14.38
C PHE A 359 2.25 -27.07 13.76
N VAL A 360 3.05 -26.67 12.78
CA VAL A 360 2.86 -25.46 11.98
C VAL A 360 2.55 -25.90 10.55
N ILE A 361 1.53 -25.31 9.94
CA ILE A 361 1.28 -25.43 8.50
C ILE A 361 1.83 -24.20 7.77
N THR A 362 2.37 -24.44 6.59
CA THR A 362 2.93 -23.40 5.72
C THR A 362 2.96 -23.90 4.27
N SER A 363 3.44 -23.06 3.37
CA SER A 363 3.68 -23.42 1.97
C SER A 363 4.82 -24.44 1.83
N ALA A 364 4.65 -25.38 0.90
CA ALA A 364 5.70 -26.32 0.50
C ALA A 364 6.88 -25.62 -0.19
N ASP A 365 6.62 -24.58 -0.99
CA ASP A 365 7.69 -23.78 -1.58
C ASP A 365 8.51 -23.04 -0.52
N CYS A 366 7.88 -22.54 0.56
CA CYS A 366 8.61 -21.94 1.69
C CYS A 366 9.67 -22.88 2.28
N VAL A 367 9.36 -24.19 2.40
CA VAL A 367 10.29 -25.18 2.95
C VAL A 367 11.19 -25.86 1.92
N THR A 368 10.92 -25.69 0.63
CA THR A 368 11.72 -26.22 -0.50
C THR A 368 12.38 -25.12 -1.35
N SER A 369 12.38 -23.90 -0.83
CA SER A 369 12.92 -22.72 -1.50
C SER A 369 14.41 -22.88 -1.82
N ASN A 370 14.94 -21.99 -2.67
CA ASN A 370 16.36 -21.99 -3.00
C ASN A 370 17.28 -21.66 -1.80
N LYS A 371 16.71 -21.18 -0.67
CA LYS A 371 17.43 -20.96 0.58
C LYS A 371 17.71 -22.26 1.36
N GLY A 372 17.15 -23.38 0.91
CA GLY A 372 17.11 -24.64 1.67
C GLY A 372 15.91 -24.69 2.62
N PRO A 373 15.78 -25.73 3.46
CA PRO A 373 14.72 -25.80 4.46
C PRO A 373 14.98 -24.80 5.61
N PRO A 374 13.93 -24.18 6.18
CA PRO A 374 14.07 -23.37 7.38
C PRO A 374 14.50 -24.24 8.57
N THR A 375 15.11 -23.61 9.57
CA THR A 375 15.64 -24.28 10.77
C THR A 375 14.94 -23.84 12.05
N TYR A 376 14.31 -22.67 12.06
CA TYR A 376 13.62 -22.11 13.23
C TYR A 376 12.27 -21.51 12.88
N VAL A 377 11.45 -21.39 13.92
CA VAL A 377 10.15 -20.73 13.92
C VAL A 377 10.11 -19.69 15.06
N ALA A 378 9.48 -18.54 14.81
CA ALA A 378 9.34 -17.45 15.78
C ALA A 378 7.97 -16.78 15.67
N SER A 379 7.40 -16.33 16.79
CA SER A 379 6.16 -15.54 16.79
C SER A 379 6.40 -14.08 16.38
N SER A 380 7.56 -13.52 16.77
CA SER A 380 7.93 -12.12 16.53
C SER A 380 9.44 -11.97 16.32
N SER A 381 9.85 -10.84 15.73
CA SER A 381 11.26 -10.56 15.46
C SER A 381 12.15 -10.59 16.71
N ASN A 382 11.59 -10.45 17.91
CA ASN A 382 12.32 -10.41 19.19
C ASN A 382 11.93 -11.55 20.17
N SER A 383 11.09 -12.50 19.77
CA SER A 383 10.70 -13.65 20.62
C SER A 383 11.82 -14.69 20.82
N ASP A 384 11.56 -15.71 21.62
CA ASP A 384 12.33 -16.96 21.54
C ASP A 384 12.08 -17.71 20.21
N ARG A 385 12.98 -18.65 19.91
CA ARG A 385 13.00 -19.43 18.66
C ARG A 385 12.77 -20.90 18.96
N ALA A 386 11.85 -21.52 18.21
CA ALA A 386 11.66 -22.96 18.22
C ALA A 386 12.40 -23.61 17.06
N ALA A 387 13.29 -24.56 17.35
CA ALA A 387 13.97 -25.32 16.31
C ALA A 387 13.00 -26.30 15.63
N ILE A 388 13.17 -26.47 14.32
CA ILE A 388 12.41 -27.42 13.51
C ILE A 388 12.98 -28.84 13.71
N GLU A 389 12.11 -29.79 14.02
CA GLU A 389 12.45 -31.21 14.14
C GLU A 389 12.34 -31.92 12.79
N GLU A 390 11.22 -31.74 12.10
CA GLU A 390 10.90 -32.45 10.86
C GLU A 390 9.97 -31.61 9.97
N VAL A 391 10.06 -31.82 8.65
CA VAL A 391 9.23 -31.15 7.65
C VAL A 391 8.60 -32.21 6.75
N PHE A 392 7.27 -32.16 6.62
CA PHE A 392 6.47 -33.04 5.76
C PHE A 392 5.91 -32.23 4.59
N VAL A 393 6.46 -32.43 3.39
CA VAL A 393 5.97 -31.82 2.16
C VAL A 393 4.85 -32.67 1.58
N HIS A 394 3.76 -32.04 1.10
CA HIS A 394 2.67 -32.77 0.46
C HIS A 394 3.19 -33.59 -0.73
N PRO A 395 2.87 -34.90 -0.84
CA PRO A 395 3.52 -35.81 -1.79
C PRO A 395 3.23 -35.50 -3.27
N ARG A 396 2.19 -34.70 -3.54
CA ARG A 396 1.82 -34.23 -4.89
C ARG A 396 2.40 -32.85 -5.23
N PHE A 397 3.08 -32.19 -4.30
CA PHE A 397 3.71 -30.90 -4.55
C PHE A 397 4.85 -31.05 -5.55
N THR A 398 4.92 -30.13 -6.52
CA THR A 398 6.02 -30.03 -7.46
C THR A 398 6.55 -28.60 -7.43
N LYS A 399 7.85 -28.45 -7.17
CA LYS A 399 8.49 -27.14 -7.08
C LYS A 399 8.25 -26.30 -8.35
N GLY A 400 7.86 -25.04 -8.17
CA GLY A 400 7.52 -24.13 -9.26
C GLY A 400 6.10 -24.27 -9.80
N GLN A 401 5.30 -25.23 -9.31
CA GLN A 401 3.86 -25.31 -9.57
C GLN A 401 3.08 -24.74 -8.37
N PRO A 402 1.94 -24.08 -8.59
CA PRO A 402 1.15 -23.48 -7.51
C PRO A 402 0.26 -24.49 -6.77
N TYR A 403 0.14 -25.72 -7.29
CA TYR A 403 -0.74 -26.75 -6.76
C TYR A 403 -0.07 -27.57 -5.65
N PHE A 404 -0.87 -28.02 -4.70
CA PHE A 404 -0.49 -28.82 -3.55
C PHE A 404 0.60 -28.14 -2.69
N ASP A 405 0.66 -26.81 -2.71
CA ASP A 405 1.66 -26.00 -2.02
C ASP A 405 1.42 -25.95 -0.50
N ILE A 406 1.54 -27.12 0.15
CA ILE A 406 1.28 -27.33 1.59
C ILE A 406 2.41 -28.16 2.19
N ALA A 407 2.93 -27.73 3.33
CA ALA A 407 3.84 -28.47 4.18
C ALA A 407 3.45 -28.36 5.66
N ILE A 408 3.83 -29.39 6.42
CA ILE A 408 3.68 -29.46 7.87
C ILE A 408 5.08 -29.41 8.48
N ILE A 409 5.28 -28.57 9.48
CA ILE A 409 6.51 -28.46 10.25
C ILE A 409 6.23 -28.96 11.66
N LYS A 410 7.06 -29.88 12.14
CA LYS A 410 7.08 -30.33 13.53
C LYS A 410 8.19 -29.59 14.29
N LEU A 411 7.85 -28.98 15.41
CA LEU A 411 8.78 -28.23 16.27
C LEU A 411 9.38 -29.13 17.36
N ARG A 412 10.63 -28.85 17.75
CA ARG A 412 11.27 -29.51 18.90
C ARG A 412 10.72 -29.04 20.25
N LYS A 413 10.11 -27.85 20.27
CA LYS A 413 9.46 -27.25 21.44
C LYS A 413 7.94 -27.28 21.28
N TYR A 414 7.23 -26.97 22.36
CA TYR A 414 5.78 -26.89 22.42
C TYR A 414 5.35 -25.43 22.53
N ALA A 415 4.25 -25.04 21.89
CA ALA A 415 3.68 -23.71 22.06
C ALA A 415 3.24 -23.48 23.51
N ASN A 416 3.60 -22.33 24.06
CA ASN A 416 3.09 -21.88 25.35
C ASN A 416 1.68 -21.31 25.16
N LEU A 417 0.65 -22.02 25.63
CA LEU A 417 -0.74 -21.57 25.45
C LEU A 417 -1.09 -20.25 26.14
N ASP A 418 -0.27 -19.77 27.08
CA ASP A 418 -0.46 -18.46 27.69
C ASP A 418 -0.14 -17.30 26.72
N GLU A 419 0.74 -17.55 25.74
CA GLU A 419 1.25 -16.55 24.77
C GLU A 419 0.84 -16.87 23.32
N MET A 420 0.74 -18.16 22.97
CA MET A 420 0.49 -18.68 21.63
C MET A 420 -0.72 -19.62 21.59
N TYR A 421 -1.71 -19.32 20.74
CA TYR A 421 -2.94 -20.10 20.64
C TYR A 421 -3.02 -20.77 19.27
N PRO A 422 -2.97 -22.11 19.16
CA PRO A 422 -3.15 -22.80 17.89
C PRO A 422 -4.52 -22.49 17.26
N ALA A 423 -4.53 -22.29 15.94
CA ALA A 423 -5.75 -22.07 15.18
C ALA A 423 -6.34 -23.39 14.70
N CYS A 424 -7.67 -23.48 14.73
CA CYS A 424 -8.38 -24.65 14.21
C CYS A 424 -8.57 -24.54 12.70
N LEU A 425 -8.52 -25.68 11.99
CA LEU A 425 -8.88 -25.72 10.57
C LEU A 425 -10.38 -25.53 10.38
N TRP A 426 -10.76 -24.87 9.29
CA TRP A 426 -12.16 -24.79 8.87
C TRP A 426 -12.68 -26.16 8.41
N SER A 427 -13.95 -26.45 8.72
CA SER A 427 -14.63 -27.68 8.31
C SER A 427 -16.09 -27.40 7.95
N ASP A 428 -16.44 -27.66 6.69
CA ASP A 428 -17.78 -27.44 6.12
C ASP A 428 -18.89 -28.24 6.82
N GLU A 429 -18.57 -29.34 7.51
CA GLU A 429 -19.55 -30.15 8.24
C GLU A 429 -20.06 -29.48 9.54
N ARG A 430 -19.36 -28.48 10.05
CA ARG A 430 -19.61 -27.88 11.36
C ARG A 430 -19.81 -26.38 11.36
N HIS A 431 -19.47 -25.72 10.27
CA HIS A 431 -19.49 -24.26 10.16
C HIS A 431 -20.32 -23.87 8.93
N ASP A 432 -20.85 -22.65 8.93
CA ASP A 432 -21.63 -22.10 7.82
C ASP A 432 -20.77 -21.94 6.54
N ASP A 433 -21.29 -21.33 5.48
CA ASP A 433 -20.48 -21.08 4.29
C ASP A 433 -19.44 -19.97 4.57
N TRP A 434 -18.15 -20.28 4.43
CA TRP A 434 -17.08 -19.31 4.70
C TRP A 434 -17.19 -18.04 3.86
N ARG A 435 -17.83 -18.13 2.68
CA ARG A 435 -18.07 -17.00 1.77
C ARG A 435 -19.00 -15.94 2.36
N GLN A 436 -19.67 -16.23 3.47
CA GLN A 436 -20.49 -15.28 4.21
C GLN A 436 -19.68 -14.45 5.20
N PHE A 437 -18.39 -14.76 5.39
CA PHE A 437 -17.50 -14.08 6.33
C PHE A 437 -16.37 -13.35 5.59
N ASN A 438 -15.76 -12.40 6.27
CA ASN A 438 -14.61 -11.67 5.75
C ASN A 438 -13.35 -12.50 5.97
N LEU A 439 -12.62 -12.82 4.89
CA LEU A 439 -11.36 -13.55 5.04
C LEU A 439 -10.25 -12.61 5.47
N LEU A 440 -9.46 -13.03 6.45
CA LEU A 440 -8.27 -12.36 6.94
C LEU A 440 -7.03 -12.95 6.28
N ALA A 441 -6.20 -12.09 5.72
CA ALA A 441 -4.88 -12.45 5.22
C ALA A 441 -3.81 -11.59 5.89
N GLY A 442 -2.58 -12.10 5.87
CA GLY A 442 -1.44 -11.40 6.43
C GLY A 442 -0.73 -10.52 5.45
N ALA A 443 -0.24 -9.40 5.94
CA ALA A 443 0.67 -8.55 5.21
C ALA A 443 1.69 -7.90 6.13
N SER A 444 2.74 -7.37 5.51
CA SER A 444 3.66 -6.44 6.14
C SER A 444 3.60 -5.09 5.44
N VAL A 445 3.62 -4.04 6.26
CA VAL A 445 3.72 -2.65 5.82
C VAL A 445 4.95 -2.01 6.43
N PRO A 446 5.65 -1.13 5.69
CA PRO A 446 6.64 -0.27 6.31
C PRO A 446 5.93 0.79 7.17
N GLN A 447 6.11 0.72 8.49
CA GLN A 447 5.87 1.85 9.38
C GLN A 447 7.09 2.77 9.35
N MET A 448 6.91 3.96 8.79
CA MET A 448 7.90 5.02 8.85
C MET A 448 7.60 5.98 10.01
N ARG A 449 8.61 6.26 10.81
CA ARG A 449 8.59 7.41 11.74
C ARG A 449 9.24 8.59 11.01
N SER A 450 8.54 9.70 10.88
CA SER A 450 9.15 10.96 10.42
C SER A 450 8.70 12.13 11.29
N TYR A 451 9.69 12.80 11.88
CA TYR A 451 9.64 14.23 12.16
C TYR A 451 10.84 14.81 11.44
N VAL A 452 10.53 15.65 10.45
CA VAL A 452 11.41 16.58 9.70
C VAL A 452 12.83 16.65 10.28
N GLU A 453 13.71 15.75 9.83
CA GLU A 453 15.16 15.96 9.61
C GLU A 453 15.91 14.66 9.30
N GLU A 454 15.40 13.46 9.63
CA GLU A 454 15.95 12.19 9.12
C GLU A 454 14.86 11.12 8.94
N PHE A 455 14.56 10.75 7.69
CA PHE A 455 13.66 9.62 7.33
C PHE A 455 14.35 8.26 7.55
N ASN A 456 14.91 8.01 8.74
CA ASN A 456 15.91 6.96 8.93
C ASN A 456 15.43 5.67 9.62
N ILE A 457 14.12 5.46 9.79
CA ILE A 457 13.63 4.19 10.34
C ILE A 457 12.38 3.71 9.60
N SER A 458 12.56 2.71 8.73
CA SER A 458 11.48 1.85 8.25
C SER A 458 11.40 0.63 9.17
N VAL A 459 10.35 0.56 9.99
CA VAL A 459 10.01 -0.64 10.76
C VAL A 459 8.98 -1.40 9.94
N LYS A 460 9.28 -2.61 9.46
CA LYS A 460 8.22 -3.46 8.89
C LYS A 460 7.31 -3.90 10.02
N SER A 461 6.05 -3.49 9.98
CA SER A 461 5.01 -3.91 10.90
C SER A 461 4.07 -4.87 10.19
N SER A 462 3.76 -5.98 10.84
CA SER A 462 2.73 -6.88 10.34
C SER A 462 1.35 -6.35 10.64
N VAL A 463 0.46 -6.55 9.69
CA VAL A 463 -0.94 -6.16 9.78
C VAL A 463 -1.81 -7.28 9.25
N GLN A 464 -2.96 -7.46 9.88
CA GLN A 464 -4.04 -8.25 9.33
C GLN A 464 -4.90 -7.34 8.46
N TYR A 465 -5.34 -7.84 7.31
CA TYR A 465 -6.32 -7.13 6.51
C TYR A 465 -7.43 -8.08 6.07
N TYR A 466 -8.65 -7.57 6.07
CA TYR A 466 -9.80 -8.30 5.54
C TYR A 466 -9.83 -8.19 4.01
N VAL A 467 -10.14 -9.32 3.37
CA VAL A 467 -10.28 -9.51 1.94
C VAL A 467 -11.76 -9.71 1.66
N HIS A 468 -12.29 -8.85 0.81
CA HIS A 468 -13.70 -8.84 0.43
C HIS A 468 -13.82 -8.84 -1.08
N GLY A 469 -14.57 -9.80 -1.60
CA GLY A 469 -14.95 -9.81 -3.01
C GLY A 469 -15.53 -11.14 -3.45
N LYS A 470 -15.74 -11.25 -4.76
CA LYS A 470 -16.35 -12.44 -5.38
C LYS A 470 -15.28 -13.49 -5.64
N ASP A 471 -15.71 -14.75 -5.72
CA ASP A 471 -14.86 -15.82 -6.23
C ASP A 471 -14.32 -15.43 -7.62
N CYS A 472 -12.99 -15.45 -7.78
CA CYS A 472 -12.32 -15.25 -9.06
C CYS A 472 -11.77 -16.57 -9.62
N SER A 473 -11.47 -16.59 -10.92
CA SER A 473 -10.80 -17.74 -11.55
C SER A 473 -9.28 -17.58 -11.48
N VAL A 474 -8.59 -18.66 -11.11
CA VAL A 474 -7.12 -18.76 -11.22
C VAL A 474 -6.76 -19.29 -12.62
N GLY A 475 -7.19 -18.58 -13.67
CA GLY A 475 -6.97 -18.98 -15.07
C GLY A 475 -7.86 -20.12 -15.59
N GLU A 476 -7.81 -20.38 -16.89
CA GLU A 476 -8.74 -21.30 -17.60
C GLU A 476 -8.42 -22.81 -17.44
N ASN A 477 -7.34 -23.19 -16.75
CA ASN A 477 -6.89 -24.59 -16.63
C ASN A 477 -6.74 -25.08 -15.17
N VAL A 478 -7.66 -24.72 -14.27
CA VAL A 478 -7.63 -25.20 -12.87
C VAL A 478 -8.23 -26.60 -12.79
N ALA A 479 -7.45 -27.61 -13.20
CA ALA A 479 -7.82 -29.03 -13.06
C ALA A 479 -7.71 -29.54 -11.60
N HIS A 480 -7.29 -28.70 -10.66
CA HIS A 480 -7.03 -29.05 -9.27
C HIS A 480 -7.82 -28.10 -8.37
N ASN A 481 -8.84 -28.62 -7.67
CA ASN A 481 -9.73 -27.87 -6.77
C ASN A 481 -9.05 -27.39 -5.47
N ASP A 482 -7.71 -27.26 -5.47
CA ASP A 482 -6.90 -26.93 -4.30
C ASP A 482 -6.58 -25.43 -4.20
N LEU A 483 -6.73 -24.66 -5.28
CA LEU A 483 -6.58 -23.20 -5.25
C LEU A 483 -7.92 -22.49 -5.15
N LYS A 484 -7.96 -21.45 -4.32
CA LYS A 484 -9.07 -20.51 -4.19
C LYS A 484 -8.58 -19.10 -4.48
N CYS A 485 -9.48 -18.26 -4.97
CA CYS A 485 -9.19 -16.89 -5.39
C CYS A 485 -10.36 -16.02 -4.98
N ILE A 486 -10.04 -14.91 -4.32
CA ILE A 486 -11.02 -13.89 -3.97
C ILE A 486 -10.59 -12.60 -4.66
N SER A 487 -11.51 -12.04 -5.45
CA SER A 487 -11.27 -10.77 -6.11
C SER A 487 -11.04 -9.72 -5.04
N ASN A 488 -9.95 -8.96 -5.14
CA ASN A 488 -9.71 -7.86 -4.23
C ASN A 488 -9.50 -6.62 -5.08
N ASP A 489 -10.25 -5.56 -4.82
CA ASP A 489 -10.22 -4.32 -5.60
C ASP A 489 -9.90 -3.05 -4.76
N PRO A 490 -8.91 -3.06 -3.85
CA PRO A 490 -8.47 -1.81 -3.24
C PRO A 490 -7.37 -1.17 -4.09
N THR A 491 -7.54 0.11 -4.40
CA THR A 491 -6.55 0.97 -5.07
C THR A 491 -5.43 1.36 -4.09
N LEU A 492 -4.61 0.39 -3.68
CA LEU A 492 -3.50 0.62 -2.76
C LEU A 492 -2.29 1.25 -3.46
N VAL A 493 -1.50 2.03 -2.71
CA VAL A 493 -0.21 2.52 -3.22
C VAL A 493 0.70 1.32 -3.54
N PRO A 494 1.26 1.23 -4.76
CA PRO A 494 2.07 0.09 -5.16
C PRO A 494 3.30 -0.13 -4.28
N GLY A 495 3.66 -1.40 -4.05
CA GLY A 495 4.92 -1.78 -3.39
C GLY A 495 4.98 -1.60 -1.87
N LEU A 496 3.97 -0.98 -1.24
CA LEU A 496 3.99 -0.72 0.21
C LEU A 496 3.40 -1.81 1.08
N CYS A 497 2.86 -2.85 0.47
CA CYS A 497 2.27 -3.95 1.17
C CYS A 497 2.72 -5.27 0.56
N GLU A 498 3.45 -6.05 1.35
CA GLU A 498 3.88 -7.39 0.99
C GLU A 498 2.98 -8.40 1.70
N VAL A 499 2.30 -9.26 0.94
CA VAL A 499 1.47 -10.33 1.52
C VAL A 499 2.33 -11.37 2.25
N ASP A 500 1.83 -11.88 3.37
CA ASP A 500 2.50 -12.88 4.22
C ASP A 500 2.45 -14.25 3.54
N TYR A 501 3.30 -14.45 2.54
CA TYR A 501 3.38 -15.70 1.79
C TYR A 501 3.63 -16.89 2.72
N GLY A 502 2.89 -18.00 2.55
CA GLY A 502 2.95 -19.14 3.47
C GLY A 502 2.20 -18.93 4.78
N GLY A 503 1.77 -17.70 5.08
CA GLY A 503 0.89 -17.37 6.20
C GLY A 503 -0.56 -17.82 5.98
N PRO A 504 -1.38 -17.81 7.04
CA PRO A 504 -2.74 -18.33 6.96
C PRO A 504 -3.71 -17.35 6.32
N VAL A 505 -4.68 -17.89 5.57
CA VAL A 505 -5.94 -17.22 5.26
C VAL A 505 -7.00 -17.73 6.22
N MET A 506 -7.61 -16.84 6.99
CA MET A 506 -8.45 -17.19 8.14
C MET A 506 -9.81 -16.51 8.07
N THR A 507 -10.80 -16.99 8.82
CA THR A 507 -11.97 -16.19 9.15
C THR A 507 -12.10 -16.03 10.65
N LYS A 508 -12.62 -14.88 11.09
CA LYS A 508 -12.97 -14.65 12.50
C LYS A 508 -14.36 -15.25 12.71
N TYR A 509 -14.42 -16.36 13.44
CA TYR A 509 -15.67 -17.10 13.65
C TYR A 509 -16.39 -16.64 14.94
N TYR A 510 -15.61 -16.31 15.99
CA TYR A 510 -16.06 -15.70 17.25
C TYR A 510 -14.95 -14.80 17.83
N ASP A 511 -15.18 -14.10 18.93
CA ASP A 511 -14.23 -13.16 19.54
C ASP A 511 -12.85 -13.80 19.76
N GLU A 512 -11.82 -13.24 19.12
CA GLU A 512 -10.45 -13.76 18.99
C GLU A 512 -10.28 -15.23 18.50
N GLN A 513 -11.33 -15.88 17.99
CA GLN A 513 -11.24 -17.22 17.40
C GLN A 513 -11.16 -17.19 15.88
N PHE A 514 -10.05 -17.72 15.37
CA PHE A 514 -9.75 -17.75 13.95
C PHE A 514 -9.74 -19.18 13.43
N LYS A 515 -10.34 -19.36 12.27
CA LYS A 515 -10.34 -20.64 11.55
C LYS A 515 -9.49 -20.53 10.30
N VAL A 516 -8.55 -21.44 10.10
CA VAL A 516 -7.68 -21.43 8.92
C VAL A 516 -8.38 -22.14 7.76
N HIS A 517 -8.56 -21.43 6.65
CA HIS A 517 -9.09 -21.99 5.41
C HIS A 517 -7.98 -22.44 4.46
N GLY A 518 -6.84 -21.75 4.51
CA GLY A 518 -5.83 -21.85 3.48
C GLY A 518 -4.50 -21.24 3.83
N ILE A 519 -3.57 -21.35 2.89
CA ILE A 519 -2.22 -20.77 2.94
C ILE A 519 -2.07 -19.80 1.76
N VAL A 520 -1.61 -18.58 2.03
CA VAL A 520 -1.39 -17.56 0.99
C VAL A 520 -0.40 -18.08 -0.06
N SER A 521 -0.80 -18.04 -1.34
CA SER A 521 0.01 -18.49 -2.49
C SER A 521 0.89 -17.37 -3.04
N ARG A 522 2.02 -17.71 -3.68
CA ARG A 522 2.89 -16.74 -4.40
C ARG A 522 2.22 -16.13 -5.62
N LEU A 523 1.11 -16.70 -6.06
CA LEU A 523 0.30 -16.12 -7.12
C LEU A 523 -0.35 -14.80 -6.70
N THR A 524 -0.46 -14.52 -5.39
CA THR A 524 -0.91 -13.23 -4.87
C THR A 524 0.20 -12.19 -5.06
N GLN A 525 -0.03 -11.19 -5.91
CA GLN A 525 0.99 -10.22 -6.34
C GLN A 525 1.13 -8.99 -5.42
N GLY A 526 0.38 -8.95 -4.32
CA GLY A 526 0.37 -7.87 -3.35
C GLY A 526 -1.01 -7.66 -2.75
N CYS A 527 -1.09 -6.77 -1.77
CA CYS A 527 -2.34 -6.58 -1.01
C CYS A 527 -3.45 -5.89 -1.82
N GLY A 528 -3.09 -5.20 -2.91
CA GLY A 528 -4.02 -4.63 -3.89
C GLY A 528 -4.47 -5.60 -4.99
N SER A 529 -3.99 -6.85 -4.97
CA SER A 529 -4.32 -7.87 -5.97
C SER A 529 -5.27 -8.93 -5.42
N ASN A 530 -5.86 -9.73 -6.31
CA ASN A 530 -6.65 -10.91 -5.93
C ASN A 530 -5.86 -11.80 -4.96
N VAL A 531 -6.51 -12.18 -3.87
CA VAL A 531 -5.89 -13.06 -2.88
C VAL A 531 -6.11 -14.50 -3.32
N ILE A 532 -5.00 -15.14 -3.68
CA ILE A 532 -4.95 -16.54 -4.13
C ILE A 532 -4.31 -17.37 -3.04
N PHE A 533 -4.96 -18.47 -2.66
CA PHE A 533 -4.49 -19.32 -1.57
C PHE A 533 -4.76 -20.81 -1.84
N THR A 534 -3.91 -21.66 -1.28
CA THR A 534 -4.12 -23.11 -1.30
C THR A 534 -5.08 -23.49 -0.18
N SER A 535 -6.23 -24.04 -0.54
CA SER A 535 -7.28 -24.49 0.37
C SER A 535 -6.82 -25.74 1.13
N LEU A 536 -7.05 -25.79 2.44
CA LEU A 536 -6.67 -26.93 3.27
C LEU A 536 -7.72 -28.03 3.31
N ALA A 537 -8.99 -27.71 3.06
CA ALA A 537 -10.10 -28.65 3.20
C ALA A 537 -9.91 -29.95 2.38
N PRO A 538 -9.45 -29.91 1.11
CA PRO A 538 -9.18 -31.13 0.33
C PRO A 538 -8.05 -32.01 0.88
N HIS A 539 -7.22 -31.49 1.79
CA HIS A 539 -6.01 -32.15 2.30
C HIS A 539 -6.16 -32.63 3.75
N ARG A 540 -7.34 -32.49 4.35
CA ARG A 540 -7.62 -32.83 5.75
C ARG A 540 -7.13 -34.22 6.15
N GLN A 541 -7.44 -35.25 5.36
CA GLN A 541 -7.05 -36.63 5.67
C GLN A 541 -5.52 -36.81 5.73
N TRP A 542 -4.78 -36.15 4.83
CA TRP A 542 -3.33 -36.19 4.83
C TRP A 542 -2.76 -35.45 6.06
N LEU A 543 -3.29 -34.28 6.37
CA LEU A 543 -2.90 -33.50 7.57
C LEU A 543 -3.11 -34.32 8.86
N GLU A 544 -4.29 -34.93 9.02
CA GLU A 544 -4.62 -35.76 10.19
C GLU A 544 -3.69 -36.98 10.30
N SER A 545 -3.34 -37.60 9.17
CA SER A 545 -2.46 -38.78 9.13
C SER A 545 -1.03 -38.52 9.62
N ILE A 546 -0.60 -37.25 9.63
CA ILE A 546 0.72 -36.83 10.12
C ILE A 546 0.61 -36.35 11.57
N ILE A 547 -0.32 -35.43 11.85
CA ILE A 547 -0.40 -34.71 13.13
C ILE A 547 -0.93 -35.61 14.25
N PHE A 548 -1.94 -36.42 13.97
CA PHE A 548 -2.60 -37.26 14.99
C PHE A 548 -2.16 -38.73 14.94
N LYS A 549 -1.08 -39.04 14.20
CA LYS A 549 -0.53 -40.40 14.06
C LYS A 549 -0.06 -41.01 15.39
N GLN A 550 0.08 -40.22 16.47
CA GLN A 550 0.73 -40.63 17.72
C GLN A 550 -0.16 -41.32 18.78
N LEU A 551 -1.33 -41.85 18.44
CA LEU A 551 -2.04 -42.76 19.36
C LEU A 551 -1.71 -44.24 19.17
N ASN A 552 -1.13 -44.65 18.03
CA ASN A 552 -0.79 -46.07 17.82
C ASN A 552 0.68 -46.44 18.11
N GLU A 553 1.60 -45.47 18.19
CA GLU A 553 3.02 -45.77 18.44
C GLU A 553 3.39 -45.81 19.93
N ARG A 554 2.67 -45.10 20.82
CA ARG A 554 2.94 -45.15 22.28
C ARG A 554 2.30 -46.32 23.02
N LEU A 555 1.22 -46.92 22.50
CA LEU A 555 0.65 -48.15 23.09
C LEU A 555 1.60 -49.36 22.96
N VAL A 556 2.63 -49.27 22.11
CA VAL A 556 3.60 -50.37 21.92
C VAL A 556 4.78 -50.29 22.90
N PHE A 557 5.01 -49.14 23.57
CA PHE A 557 6.16 -48.93 24.45
C PHE A 557 5.82 -48.84 25.95
N SER A 558 4.56 -49.00 26.37
CA SER A 558 4.21 -49.15 27.80
C SER A 558 4.00 -50.59 28.27
N ASP A 559 4.14 -51.58 27.37
CA ASP A 559 4.03 -53.02 27.68
C ASP A 559 5.39 -53.75 27.58
N LYS A 560 6.46 -53.15 28.15
CA LYS A 560 7.68 -53.88 28.52
C LYS A 560 8.29 -53.37 29.81
#